data_AF-A0A2S9FKX6-F1
#
_entry.id   AF-A0A2S9FKX6-F1
#
_cell.length_a   1.000
_cell.length_b   1.000
_cell.length_c   1.000
_cell.angle_alpha   90.00
_cell.angle_beta   90.00
_cell.angle_gamma   90.00
#
_symmetry.space_group_name_H-M   'P 1'
#
loop_
_entity.id
_entity.type
_entity.pdbx_description
1 polymer ?
#
loop_
_entity_poly.entity_id
_entity_poly.type
_entity_poly.pdbx_seq_one_letter_code
_entity_poly.pdbx_strand_id
1 'polypeptide(L)'
;MSVDTEVPASLTGLAQRYGVASEYTDWTGNAVPVSASTLIAVLDALGVAAGTEHDRVTALADHDRVHWARALPPSIVGRTGATTPFWVHVTHGDPARLWLRLEDGSVRTGLRQLENNRAPFDLDGRLVGEATFELPADLPIGYHR
;
A
#
# COMPACT_ATOMS: atom_id res chain seq x y z
N MET A 1 -18.14 -31.13 16.04
CA MET A 1 -17.55 -30.23 17.06
C MET A 1 -16.48 -29.41 16.35
N SER A 2 -16.85 -28.25 15.81
CA SER A 2 -15.85 -27.32 15.27
C SER A 2 -15.13 -26.70 16.46
N VAL A 3 -13.84 -27.00 16.58
CA VAL A 3 -12.96 -26.24 17.45
C VAL A 3 -12.80 -24.90 16.75
N ASP A 4 -13.54 -23.88 17.18
CA ASP A 4 -13.24 -22.48 16.83
C ASP A 4 -11.88 -22.19 17.43
N THR A 5 -10.84 -22.52 16.67
CA THR A 5 -9.48 -22.12 16.98
C THR A 5 -9.48 -20.63 16.70
N GLU A 6 -9.44 -19.85 17.77
CA GLU A 6 -9.36 -18.39 17.73
C GLU A 6 -8.33 -17.98 16.67
N VAL A 7 -8.76 -17.12 15.74
CA VAL A 7 -7.90 -16.68 14.63
C VAL A 7 -6.72 -15.92 15.24
N PRO A 8 -5.47 -16.36 15.01
CA PRO A 8 -4.32 -15.69 15.61
C PRO A 8 -4.26 -14.23 15.19
N ALA A 9 -3.95 -13.32 16.12
CA ALA A 9 -3.87 -11.89 15.84
C ALA A 9 -2.87 -11.56 14.72
N SER A 10 -1.79 -12.33 14.59
CA SER A 10 -0.81 -12.22 13.50
C SER A 10 -1.43 -12.49 12.12
N LEU A 11 -2.36 -13.44 12.02
CA LEU A 11 -3.08 -13.76 10.78
C LEU A 11 -4.06 -12.65 10.42
N THR A 12 -4.81 -12.15 11.41
CA THR A 12 -5.73 -11.02 11.21
C THR A 12 -4.98 -9.75 10.80
N GLY A 13 -3.84 -9.45 11.44
CA GLY A 13 -3.00 -8.30 11.09
C GLY A 13 -2.43 -8.41 9.68
N LEU A 14 -1.95 -9.59 9.28
CA LEU A 14 -1.50 -9.84 7.92
C LEU A 14 -2.64 -9.68 6.90
N ALA A 15 -3.82 -10.26 7.18
CA ALA A 15 -4.99 -10.14 6.32
C ALA A 15 -5.36 -8.66 6.09
N GLN A 16 -5.44 -7.87 7.16
CA GLN A 16 -5.71 -6.44 7.09
C GLN A 16 -4.66 -5.68 6.26
N ARG A 17 -3.36 -6.03 6.38
CA ARG A 17 -2.29 -5.40 5.61
C ARG A 17 -2.46 -5.59 4.11
N TYR A 18 -3.01 -6.75 3.70
CA TYR A 18 -3.29 -7.10 2.30
C TYR A 18 -4.73 -6.76 1.87
N GLY A 19 -5.51 -6.06 2.70
CA GLY A 19 -6.89 -5.66 2.38
C GLY A 19 -7.90 -6.81 2.40
N VAL A 20 -7.58 -7.91 3.10
CA VAL A 20 -8.47 -9.05 3.30
C VAL A 20 -9.22 -8.86 4.62
N ALA A 21 -10.56 -8.81 4.55
CA ALA A 21 -11.40 -8.67 5.73
C ALA A 21 -11.42 -9.96 6.57
N SER A 22 -11.27 -9.82 7.89
CA SER A 22 -11.38 -10.93 8.85
C SER A 22 -12.80 -11.18 9.35
N GLU A 23 -13.74 -10.30 9.00
CA GLU A 23 -15.16 -10.39 9.33
C GLU A 23 -15.98 -9.62 8.28
N TYR A 24 -17.26 -9.94 8.15
CA TYR A 24 -18.20 -9.21 7.30
C TYR A 24 -19.61 -9.23 7.87
N THR A 25 -20.47 -8.32 7.41
CA THR A 25 -21.90 -8.35 7.70
C THR A 25 -22.63 -9.09 6.60
N ASP A 26 -23.36 -10.14 6.93
CA ASP A 26 -24.17 -10.88 5.95
C ASP A 26 -25.41 -10.08 5.51
N TRP A 27 -26.12 -10.60 4.52
CA TRP A 27 -27.30 -9.95 3.94
C TRP A 27 -28.49 -9.81 4.92
N THR A 28 -28.46 -10.51 6.06
CA THR A 28 -29.45 -10.40 7.14
C THR A 28 -29.01 -9.45 8.26
N GLY A 29 -27.81 -8.87 8.16
CA GLY A 29 -27.27 -7.92 9.14
C GLY A 29 -26.43 -8.55 10.25
N ASN A 30 -26.13 -9.85 10.19
CA ASN A 30 -25.30 -10.50 11.22
C ASN A 30 -23.81 -10.33 10.91
N ALA A 31 -23.01 -10.06 11.94
CA ALA A 31 -21.55 -10.09 11.82
C ALA A 31 -21.06 -11.54 11.79
N VAL A 32 -20.27 -11.88 10.76
CA VAL A 32 -19.74 -13.22 10.51
C VAL A 32 -18.21 -13.16 10.53
N PRO A 33 -17.54 -13.84 11.48
CA PRO A 33 -16.09 -13.96 11.46
C PRO A 33 -15.63 -14.90 10.33
N VAL A 34 -14.47 -14.59 9.75
CA VAL A 34 -13.84 -15.42 8.72
C VAL A 34 -12.91 -16.44 9.39
N SER A 35 -13.02 -17.71 9.01
CA SER A 35 -12.18 -18.77 9.58
C SER A 35 -10.70 -18.58 9.22
N ALA A 36 -9.79 -19.04 10.09
CA ALA A 36 -8.35 -19.01 9.82
C ALA A 36 -7.98 -19.74 8.52
N SER A 37 -8.62 -20.86 8.21
CA SER A 37 -8.41 -21.60 6.97
C SER A 37 -8.77 -20.79 5.72
N THR A 38 -9.85 -19.99 5.79
CA THR A 38 -10.27 -19.12 4.69
C THR A 38 -9.28 -17.96 4.52
N LEU A 39 -8.86 -17.33 5.61
CA LEU A 39 -7.86 -16.26 5.55
C LEU A 39 -6.54 -16.74 4.93
N ILE A 40 -6.06 -17.92 5.34
CA ILE A 40 -4.84 -18.52 4.76
C ILE A 40 -5.04 -18.80 3.27
N ALA A 41 -6.17 -19.38 2.86
CA ALA A 41 -6.43 -19.68 1.45
C ALA A 41 -6.55 -18.43 0.57
N VAL A 42 -7.18 -17.35 1.08
CA VAL A 42 -7.28 -16.08 0.36
C VAL A 42 -5.92 -15.41 0.25
N LEU A 43 -5.11 -15.40 1.32
CA LEU A 43 -3.75 -14.88 1.29
C LEU A 43 -2.87 -15.67 0.31
N ASP A 44 -2.97 -16.99 0.30
CA ASP A 44 -2.25 -17.86 -0.66
C ASP A 44 -2.66 -17.56 -2.11
N ALA A 45 -3.95 -17.32 -2.38
CA ALA A 45 -4.43 -16.88 -3.69
C ALA A 45 -3.91 -15.50 -4.13
N LEU A 46 -3.53 -14.65 -3.16
CA LEU A 46 -2.84 -13.38 -3.40
C LEU A 46 -1.31 -13.54 -3.50
N GLY A 47 -0.79 -14.77 -3.39
CA GLY A 47 0.64 -15.09 -3.42
C GLY A 47 1.36 -14.90 -2.09
N VAL A 48 0.63 -14.91 -0.96
CA VAL A 48 1.16 -14.61 0.38
C VAL A 48 1.09 -15.85 1.26
N ALA A 49 2.24 -16.39 1.64
CA ALA A 49 2.31 -17.49 2.59
C ALA A 49 1.91 -17.03 4.00
N ALA A 50 0.97 -17.74 4.63
CA ALA A 50 0.43 -17.40 5.96
C ALA A 50 0.18 -18.62 6.86
N GLY A 51 0.65 -19.80 6.44
CA GLY A 51 0.37 -21.09 7.08
C GLY A 51 0.97 -21.21 8.47
N THR A 52 2.13 -20.59 8.70
CA THR A 52 2.82 -20.58 9.99
C THR A 52 3.04 -19.15 10.51
N GLU A 53 3.39 -19.03 11.79
CA GLU A 53 3.76 -17.72 12.36
C GLU A 53 5.00 -17.13 11.67
N HIS A 54 5.97 -17.99 11.33
CA HIS A 54 7.17 -17.56 10.59
C HIS A 54 6.81 -17.00 9.22
N ASP A 55 5.93 -17.66 8.47
CA ASP A 55 5.49 -17.17 7.16
C ASP A 55 4.85 -15.78 7.27
N ARG A 56 4.02 -15.56 8.31
CA ARG A 56 3.33 -14.27 8.51
C ARG A 56 4.30 -13.14 8.83
N VAL A 57 5.28 -13.39 9.70
CA VAL A 57 6.33 -12.43 10.03
C VAL A 57 7.14 -12.07 8.78
N THR A 58 7.54 -13.07 8.01
CA THR A 58 8.27 -12.89 6.75
C THR A 58 7.43 -12.11 5.72
N ALA A 59 6.16 -12.49 5.54
CA ALA A 59 5.25 -11.82 4.60
C ALA A 59 4.96 -10.35 4.96
N LEU A 60 4.90 -10.01 6.25
CA LEU A 60 4.78 -8.62 6.70
C LEU A 60 6.05 -7.82 6.39
N ALA A 61 7.22 -8.39 6.69
CA ALA A 61 8.50 -7.75 6.38
C ALA A 61 8.68 -7.54 4.86
N ASP A 62 8.34 -8.55 4.06
CA ASP A 62 8.39 -8.49 2.60
C ASP A 62 7.40 -7.46 2.04
N HIS A 63 6.19 -7.37 2.60
CA HIS A 63 5.23 -6.35 2.20
C HIS A 63 5.78 -4.93 2.39
N ASP A 64 6.41 -4.66 3.53
CA ASP A 64 7.03 -3.36 3.79
C ASP A 64 8.21 -3.11 2.84
N ARG A 65 9.05 -4.13 2.60
CA ARG A 65 10.16 -4.03 1.63
C ARG A 65 9.66 -3.73 0.21
N VAL A 66 8.56 -4.34 -0.23
CA VAL A 66 7.95 -4.08 -1.55
C VAL A 66 7.49 -2.63 -1.68
N HIS A 67 6.92 -2.05 -0.62
CA HIS A 67 6.58 -0.62 -0.58
C HIS A 67 7.83 0.24 -0.78
N TRP A 68 8.85 0.04 0.04
CA TRP A 68 10.08 0.86 0.03
C TRP A 68 11.01 0.63 -1.17
N ALA A 69 10.87 -0.49 -1.88
CA ALA A 69 11.65 -0.79 -3.07
C ALA A 69 11.19 -0.02 -4.32
N ARG A 70 9.98 0.57 -4.31
CA ARG A 70 9.42 1.29 -5.45
C ARG A 70 9.73 2.77 -5.36
N ALA A 71 10.20 3.39 -6.44
CA ALA A 71 10.41 4.85 -6.44
C ALA A 71 9.09 5.65 -6.44
N LEU A 72 8.03 5.09 -7.03
CA LEU A 72 6.69 5.69 -7.15
C LEU A 72 5.61 4.63 -6.92
N PRO A 73 4.37 5.04 -6.54
CA PRO A 73 3.22 4.16 -6.52
C PRO A 73 3.03 3.50 -7.88
N PRO A 74 2.44 2.28 -7.93
CA PRO A 74 2.16 1.62 -9.20
C PRO A 74 1.34 2.48 -10.17
N SER A 75 0.40 3.24 -9.62
CA SER A 75 -0.41 4.24 -10.32
C SER A 75 -1.00 5.21 -9.30
N ILE A 76 -1.29 6.43 -9.72
CA ILE A 76 -1.99 7.42 -8.92
C ILE A 76 -3.31 7.73 -9.61
N VAL A 77 -4.43 7.57 -8.89
CA VAL A 77 -5.77 7.87 -9.40
C VAL A 77 -6.33 9.01 -8.58
N GLY A 78 -6.60 10.13 -9.25
CA GLY A 78 -7.17 11.33 -8.66
C GLY A 78 -8.53 11.67 -9.26
N ARG A 79 -9.27 12.53 -8.57
CA ARG A 79 -10.52 13.11 -9.09
C ARG A 79 -10.26 14.54 -9.57
N THR A 80 -10.77 14.89 -10.75
CA THR A 80 -10.71 16.28 -11.25
C THR A 80 -11.30 17.25 -10.24
N GLY A 81 -10.63 18.39 -10.03
CA GLY A 81 -11.01 19.40 -9.06
C GLY A 81 -10.54 19.13 -7.62
N ALA A 82 -9.81 18.04 -7.38
CA ALA A 82 -9.22 17.73 -6.08
C ALA A 82 -7.71 17.46 -6.20
N THR A 83 -6.94 17.90 -5.20
CA THR A 83 -5.54 17.48 -5.10
C THR A 83 -5.47 16.02 -4.65
N THR A 84 -4.48 15.29 -5.16
CA THR A 84 -4.32 13.86 -4.83
C THR A 84 -2.90 13.63 -4.31
N PRO A 85 -2.70 13.33 -3.02
CA PRO A 85 -1.38 13.07 -2.46
C PRO A 85 -0.84 11.72 -2.92
N PHE A 86 0.48 11.62 -3.08
CA PHE A 86 1.18 10.38 -3.37
C PHE A 86 2.59 10.42 -2.78
N TRP A 87 3.11 9.25 -2.42
CA TRP A 87 4.46 9.09 -1.89
C TRP A 87 5.49 8.96 -3.04
N VAL A 88 6.74 9.28 -2.74
CA VAL A 88 7.90 9.09 -3.61
C VAL A 88 9.04 8.60 -2.75
N HIS A 89 9.74 7.55 -3.21
CA HIS A 89 10.94 7.04 -2.53
C HIS A 89 12.20 7.39 -3.30
N VAL A 90 13.20 7.86 -2.55
CA VAL A 90 14.55 8.15 -3.04
C VAL A 90 15.55 7.60 -2.03
N THR A 91 16.82 7.45 -2.43
CA THR A 91 17.88 7.24 -1.43
C THR A 91 17.83 8.40 -0.43
N HIS A 92 17.90 8.09 0.85
CA HIS A 92 17.78 9.10 1.89
C HIS A 92 18.87 10.18 1.73
N GLY A 93 18.45 11.44 1.70
CA GLY A 93 19.32 12.60 1.44
C GLY A 93 19.34 13.07 -0.02
N ASP A 94 18.94 12.24 -0.98
CA ASP A 94 18.84 12.64 -2.38
C ASP A 94 17.60 13.51 -2.65
N PRO A 95 17.64 14.42 -3.64
CA PRO A 95 16.47 15.21 -4.01
C PRO A 95 15.44 14.38 -4.80
N ALA A 96 14.17 14.48 -4.42
CA ALA A 96 13.05 13.97 -5.22
C ALA A 96 12.64 14.98 -6.30
N ARG A 97 13.06 14.75 -7.56
CA ARG A 97 12.71 15.59 -8.72
C ARG A 97 11.63 14.93 -9.55
N LEU A 98 10.49 15.60 -9.71
CA LEU A 98 9.33 15.09 -10.42
C LEU A 98 8.93 16.01 -11.56
N TRP A 99 8.45 15.40 -12.64
CA TRP A 99 7.66 16.04 -13.67
C TRP A 99 6.48 15.15 -14.01
N LEU A 100 5.41 15.77 -14.50
CA LEU A 100 4.20 15.11 -14.94
C LEU A 100 4.00 15.42 -16.43
N ARG A 101 4.03 14.40 -17.27
CA ARG A 101 3.66 14.48 -18.67
C ARG A 101 2.16 14.20 -18.81
N LEU A 102 1.42 15.21 -19.26
CA LEU A 102 0.01 15.08 -19.55
C LEU A 102 -0.23 14.25 -20.81
N GLU A 103 -1.48 13.84 -21.01
CA GLU A 103 -1.89 13.02 -22.15
C GLU A 103 -1.67 13.74 -23.49
N ASP A 104 -1.82 15.07 -23.50
CA ASP A 104 -1.56 15.93 -24.66
C ASP A 104 -0.06 16.11 -24.98
N GLY A 105 0.82 15.50 -24.19
CA GLY A 105 2.27 15.58 -24.33
C GLY A 105 2.93 16.76 -23.63
N SER A 106 2.16 17.71 -23.08
CA SER A 106 2.70 18.81 -22.28
C SER A 106 3.33 18.29 -20.97
N VAL A 107 4.30 19.02 -20.45
CA VAL A 107 4.99 18.67 -19.20
C VAL A 107 4.73 19.74 -18.15
N ARG A 108 4.33 19.29 -16.96
CA ARG A 108 4.21 20.11 -15.75
C ARG A 108 5.32 19.74 -14.77
N THR A 109 5.94 20.75 -14.17
CA THR A 109 7.00 20.61 -13.16
C THR A 109 6.59 21.34 -11.89
N GLY A 110 7.33 21.15 -10.80
CA GLY A 110 7.09 21.89 -9.56
C GLY A 110 5.83 21.44 -8.83
N LEU A 111 5.57 20.13 -8.82
CA LEU A 111 4.51 19.55 -8.00
C LEU A 111 4.71 19.94 -6.53
N ARG A 112 3.63 20.27 -5.83
CA ARG A 112 3.71 20.71 -4.44
C ARG A 112 4.13 19.53 -3.55
N GLN A 113 5.23 19.70 -2.84
CA GLN A 113 5.65 18.78 -1.79
C GLN A 113 4.85 19.08 -0.51
N LEU A 114 4.39 18.02 0.15
CA LEU A 114 3.71 18.05 1.44
C LEU A 114 4.70 17.67 2.55
N GLU A 115 4.35 18.03 3.78
CA GLU A 115 5.06 17.54 4.95
C GLU A 115 4.91 16.01 5.05
N ASN A 116 6.04 15.32 5.26
CA ASN A 116 6.09 13.90 5.55
C ASN A 116 7.17 13.67 6.61
N ASN A 117 6.77 13.23 7.80
CA ASN A 117 7.65 12.98 8.95
C ASN A 117 7.98 11.49 9.13
N ARG A 118 7.76 10.67 8.10
CA ARG A 118 8.07 9.24 8.14
C ARG A 118 9.59 9.06 8.16
N ALA A 119 10.07 8.27 9.12
CA ALA A 119 11.48 7.94 9.23
C ALA A 119 11.97 7.15 7.99
N PRO A 120 13.25 7.28 7.60
CA PRO A 120 13.84 6.48 6.54
C PRO A 120 13.81 4.99 6.87
N PHE A 121 13.79 4.15 5.84
CA PHE A 121 13.79 2.69 5.95
C PHE A 121 15.11 2.11 5.44
N ASP A 122 15.67 1.14 6.17
CA ASP A 122 16.84 0.38 5.72
C ASP A 122 16.40 -0.72 4.75
N LEU A 123 16.69 -0.51 3.46
CA LEU A 123 16.49 -1.49 2.40
C LEU A 123 17.85 -2.07 2.01
N ASP A 124 18.22 -3.18 2.64
CA ASP A 124 19.45 -3.94 2.37
C ASP A 124 20.74 -3.13 2.51
N GLY A 125 20.84 -2.33 3.59
CA GLY A 125 21.98 -1.45 3.88
C GLY A 125 21.91 -0.09 3.20
N ARG A 126 20.85 0.18 2.43
CA ARG A 126 20.58 1.50 1.83
C ARG A 126 19.38 2.14 2.52
N LEU A 127 19.60 3.30 3.14
CA LEU A 127 18.51 4.12 3.67
C LEU A 127 17.68 4.72 2.53
N VAL A 128 16.38 4.50 2.56
CA VAL A 128 15.39 5.05 1.62
C VAL A 128 14.51 6.04 2.37
N GLY A 129 14.40 7.26 1.87
CA GLY A 129 13.50 8.29 2.40
C GLY A 129 12.17 8.32 1.64
N GLU A 130 11.10 8.73 2.33
CA GLU A 130 9.79 8.96 1.72
C GLU A 130 9.45 10.45 1.74
N ALA A 131 9.13 11.00 0.56
CA ALA A 131 8.55 12.32 0.41
C ALA A 131 7.09 12.18 -0.04
N THR A 132 6.25 13.12 0.34
CA THR A 132 4.87 13.20 -0.16
C THR A 132 4.73 14.39 -1.10
N PHE A 133 4.14 14.18 -2.27
CA PHE A 133 3.76 15.23 -3.21
C PHE A 133 2.27 15.16 -3.48
N GLU A 134 1.71 16.15 -4.18
CA GLU A 134 0.34 16.08 -4.67
C GLU A 134 0.22 16.38 -6.16
N LEU A 135 -0.68 15.66 -6.82
CA LEU A 135 -1.20 16.03 -8.12
C LEU A 135 -2.11 17.25 -7.97
N PRO A 136 -1.99 18.27 -8.84
CA PRO A 136 -2.78 19.48 -8.73
C PRO A 136 -4.25 19.24 -9.15
N ALA A 137 -5.16 20.06 -8.60
CA ALA A 137 -6.60 19.91 -8.81
C ALA A 137 -7.08 20.26 -10.24
N ASP A 138 -6.25 20.99 -11.00
CA ASP A 138 -6.53 21.50 -12.34
C ASP A 138 -5.94 20.62 -13.46
N LEU A 139 -5.64 19.35 -13.15
CA LEU A 139 -5.29 18.38 -14.18
C LEU A 139 -6.50 18.10 -15.08
N PRO A 140 -6.31 18.10 -16.41
CA PRO A 140 -7.36 17.63 -17.31
C PRO A 140 -7.69 16.16 -17.02
N ILE A 141 -8.88 15.73 -17.40
CA ILE A 141 -9.22 14.30 -17.36
C ILE A 141 -8.35 13.59 -18.39
N GLY A 142 -7.73 12.47 -17.99
CA GLY A 142 -6.95 11.66 -18.92
C GLY A 142 -5.94 10.75 -18.22
N TYR A 143 -5.07 10.16 -19.04
CA TYR A 143 -3.98 9.29 -18.62
C TYR A 143 -2.64 10.03 -18.71
N HIS A 144 -2.06 10.34 -17.55
CA HIS A 144 -0.81 11.11 -17.44
C HIS A 144 0.32 10.23 -16.89
N ARG A 145 1.58 10.66 -17.03
CA ARG A 145 2.77 9.88 -16.68
C ARG A 145 3.85 10.71 -16.01
#